data_AF-A0A958C5W5-F1
#
_entry.id   AF-A0A958C5W5-F1
#
_cell.length_a   1.000
_cell.length_b   1.000
_cell.length_c   1.000
_cell.angle_alpha   90.00
_cell.angle_beta   90.00
_cell.angle_gamma   90.00
#
_symmetry.space_group_name_H-M   'P 1'
#
loop_
_entity.id
_entity.type
_entity.pdbx_description
1 polymer ?
#
loop_
_entity_poly.entity_id
_entity_poly.type
_entity_poly.pdbx_seq_one_letter_code
_entity_poly.pdbx_strand_id
1 'polypeptide(L)'
;WLLKRQERRLEAAALWQDWITSVPGHDIIPYVELAKHYEWHDTDLTSARKWTLWAIHVAGQMPPGPDRELAQADLQHRLERLERKLAGTAD
;
A
#
# COMPACT_ATOMS: atom_id res chain seq x y z
N TRP A 1 -7.67 20.74 -16.00
CA TRP A 1 -6.97 20.65 -14.69
C TRP A 1 -6.94 19.23 -14.13
N LEU A 2 -7.92 18.37 -14.44
CA LEU A 2 -7.96 16.96 -14.01
C LEU A 2 -6.83 16.08 -14.58
N LEU A 3 -6.48 16.24 -15.86
CA LEU A 3 -5.48 15.41 -16.55
C LEU A 3 -4.08 15.51 -15.90
N LYS A 4 -3.58 16.74 -15.64
CA LYS A 4 -2.29 16.96 -14.96
C LYS A 4 -2.23 16.35 -13.55
N ARG A 5 -3.37 16.25 -12.85
CA ARG A 5 -3.43 15.64 -11.52
C ARG A 5 -3.39 14.11 -11.58
N GLN A 6 -3.91 13.51 -12.66
CA GLN A 6 -3.82 12.08 -12.90
C GLN A 6 -2.42 11.66 -13.35
N GLU A 7 -1.78 12.42 -14.24
CA GLU A 7 -0.40 12.16 -14.68
C GLU A 7 0.58 12.14 -13.50
N ARG A 8 0.53 13.15 -12.62
CA ARG A 8 1.37 13.19 -11.41
C ARG A 8 1.15 12.02 -10.44
N ARG A 9 -0.04 11.40 -10.47
CA ARG A 9 -0.36 10.24 -9.61
C ARG A 9 0.15 8.95 -10.20
N LEU A 10 0.03 8.78 -11.51
CA LEU A 10 0.61 7.63 -12.23
C LEU A 10 2.14 7.67 -12.17
N GLU A 11 2.73 8.85 -12.33
CA GLU A 11 4.16 9.07 -12.13
C GLU A 11 4.59 8.70 -10.70
N ALA A 12 3.83 9.13 -9.68
CA ALA A 12 4.12 8.75 -8.29
C ALA A 12 4.04 7.23 -8.07
N ALA A 13 3.02 6.56 -8.63
CA ALA A 13 2.91 5.10 -8.56
C ALA A 13 4.10 4.39 -9.22
N ALA A 14 4.56 4.88 -10.38
CA ALA A 14 5.74 4.37 -11.06
C ALA A 14 7.01 4.57 -10.20
N LEU A 15 7.17 5.73 -9.55
CA LEU A 15 8.30 5.99 -8.66
C LEU A 15 8.31 5.06 -7.44
N TRP A 16 7.16 4.73 -6.86
CA TRP A 16 7.11 3.78 -5.74
C TRP A 16 7.41 2.35 -6.19
N GLN A 17 7.00 1.94 -7.39
CA GLN A 17 7.37 0.65 -7.97
C GLN A 17 8.87 0.58 -8.26
N ASP A 18 9.45 1.65 -8.83
CA ASP A 18 10.88 1.75 -9.08
C ASP A 18 11.66 1.68 -7.76
N TRP A 19 11.22 2.39 -6.72
CA TRP A 19 11.81 2.32 -5.37
C TRP A 19 11.91 0.87 -4.88
N ILE A 20 10.81 0.11 -4.94
CA ILE A 20 10.78 -1.30 -4.50
C ILE A 20 11.87 -2.14 -5.17
N THR A 21 12.18 -1.84 -6.43
CA THR A 21 13.16 -2.61 -7.21
C THR A 21 14.59 -2.07 -7.14
N SER A 22 14.77 -0.78 -6.85
CA SER A 22 16.04 -0.08 -6.96
C SER A 22 16.70 0.22 -5.62
N VAL A 23 15.93 0.30 -4.54
CA VAL A 23 16.45 0.63 -3.20
C VAL A 23 16.44 -0.61 -2.32
N PRO A 24 17.60 -1.13 -1.91
CA PRO A 24 17.68 -2.27 -1.01
C PRO A 24 17.23 -1.88 0.41
N GLY A 25 16.47 -2.75 1.06
CA GLY A 25 16.04 -2.56 2.45
C GLY A 25 14.61 -3.06 2.68
N HIS A 26 14.10 -2.83 3.89
CA HIS A 26 12.75 -3.21 4.31
C HIS A 26 11.87 -1.98 4.49
N ASP A 27 11.94 -1.03 3.56
CA ASP A 27 11.10 0.15 3.62
C ASP A 27 9.66 -0.20 3.20
N ILE A 28 8.72 0.00 4.11
CA ILE A 28 7.29 -0.27 3.90
C ILE A 28 6.59 0.87 3.14
N ILE A 29 7.19 2.06 3.08
CA ILE A 29 6.59 3.27 2.51
C ILE A 29 6.09 3.07 1.07
N PRO A 30 6.88 2.56 0.10
CA PRO A 30 6.40 2.44 -1.27
C PRO A 30 5.21 1.48 -1.40
N TYR A 31 5.17 0.41 -0.61
CA TYR A 31 4.05 -0.53 -0.56
C TYR A 31 2.79 0.11 0.01
N VAL A 32 2.93 0.90 1.09
CA VAL A 32 1.83 1.64 1.72
C VAL A 32 1.24 2.69 0.76
N GLU A 33 2.09 3.43 0.06
CA GLU A 33 1.63 4.45 -0.89
C GLU A 33 0.97 3.84 -2.13
N LEU A 34 1.49 2.72 -2.65
CA LEU A 34 0.79 1.95 -3.69
C LEU A 34 -0.58 1.47 -3.20
N ALA A 35 -0.68 0.94 -1.98
CA ALA A 35 -1.97 0.54 -1.41
C ALA A 35 -2.97 1.71 -1.35
N LYS A 36 -2.53 2.89 -0.89
CA LYS A 36 -3.37 4.10 -0.85
C LYS A 36 -3.78 4.58 -2.24
N HIS A 37 -2.86 4.54 -3.21
CA HIS A 37 -3.12 4.94 -4.58
C HIS A 37 -4.23 4.10 -5.20
N TYR A 38 -4.09 2.78 -5.17
CA TYR A 38 -5.11 1.88 -5.73
C TYR A 38 -6.44 2.01 -5.00
N GLU A 39 -6.42 2.23 -3.70
CA GLU A 39 -7.65 2.37 -2.93
C GLU A 39 -8.40 3.68 -3.22
N TRP A 40 -7.70 4.82 -3.25
CA TRP A 40 -8.34 6.14 -3.26
C TRP A 40 -8.43 6.77 -4.65
N HIS A 41 -7.62 6.33 -5.59
CA HIS A 41 -7.57 6.93 -6.93
C HIS A 41 -8.10 5.99 -7.99
N ASP A 42 -7.66 4.72 -7.98
CA ASP A 42 -8.08 3.77 -9.00
C ASP A 42 -9.31 2.96 -8.58
N THR A 43 -9.69 3.03 -7.30
CA THR A 43 -10.77 2.23 -6.69
C THR A 43 -10.61 0.72 -6.88
N ASP A 44 -9.38 0.26 -7.17
CA ASP A 44 -9.01 -1.14 -7.27
C ASP A 44 -8.64 -1.68 -5.88
N LEU A 45 -9.67 -2.17 -5.18
CA LEU A 45 -9.53 -2.72 -3.84
C LEU A 45 -8.67 -4.00 -3.81
N THR A 46 -8.62 -4.76 -4.92
CA THR A 46 -7.82 -5.99 -5.01
C THR A 46 -6.34 -5.65 -5.04
N SER A 47 -5.95 -4.67 -5.86
CA SER A 47 -4.56 -4.17 -5.88
C SER A 47 -4.20 -3.49 -4.56
N ALA A 48 -5.10 -2.69 -3.98
CA ALA A 48 -4.88 -2.09 -2.66
C ALA A 48 -4.62 -3.15 -1.57
N ARG A 49 -5.39 -4.24 -1.57
CA ARG A 49 -5.19 -5.38 -0.66
C ARG A 49 -3.85 -6.06 -0.88
N LYS A 50 -3.49 -6.35 -2.14
CA LYS A 50 -2.21 -6.97 -2.51
C LYS A 50 -1.03 -6.16 -1.95
N TRP A 51 -1.02 -4.85 -2.16
CA TRP A 51 0.07 -3.99 -1.69
C TRP A 51 0.11 -3.86 -0.17
N THR A 52 -1.05 -3.87 0.50
CA THR A 52 -1.12 -3.91 1.97
C THR A 52 -0.51 -5.21 2.52
N LEU A 53 -0.80 -6.36 1.91
CA LEU A 53 -0.20 -7.64 2.31
C LEU A 53 1.33 -7.66 2.12
N TRP A 54 1.83 -7.08 1.03
CA TRP A 54 3.27 -6.92 0.84
C TRP A 54 3.89 -6.02 1.91
N ALA A 55 3.25 -4.90 2.25
CA ALA A 55 3.72 -4.03 3.33
C ALA A 55 3.79 -4.78 4.66
N ILE A 56 2.80 -5.64 4.98
CA ILE A 56 2.81 -6.47 6.20
C ILE A 56 4.00 -7.44 6.18
N HIS A 57 4.25 -8.08 5.04
CA HIS A 57 5.39 -8.97 4.88
C HIS A 57 6.72 -8.25 5.13
N VAL A 58 6.91 -7.08 4.51
CA VAL A 58 8.13 -6.26 4.68
C VAL A 58 8.27 -5.75 6.12
N ALA A 59 7.18 -5.30 6.74
CA ALA A 59 7.18 -4.90 8.15
C ALA A 59 7.63 -6.04 9.07
N GLY A 60 7.28 -7.28 8.74
CA GLY A 60 7.73 -8.48 9.47
C GLY A 60 9.25 -8.71 9.43
N GLN A 61 9.95 -8.13 8.45
CA GLN A 61 11.41 -8.19 8.30
C GLN A 61 12.14 -7.02 8.97
N MET A 62 11.41 -6.03 9.49
CA MET A 62 12.00 -4.94 10.28
C MET A 62 12.56 -5.49 11.60
N PRO A 63 13.59 -4.84 12.17
CA PRO A 63 14.07 -5.14 13.51
C PRO A 63 12.92 -5.14 14.53
N PRO A 64 12.95 -6.05 15.52
CA PRO A 64 11.93 -6.07 16.56
C PRO A 64 11.96 -4.76 17.36
N GLY A 65 10.79 -4.16 17.58
CA GLY A 65 10.64 -2.92 18.32
C GLY A 65 9.29 -2.23 18.09
N PRO A 66 9.03 -1.12 18.80
CA PRO A 66 7.76 -0.42 18.77
C PRO A 66 7.34 0.02 17.36
N ASP A 67 8.29 0.46 16.54
CA ASP A 67 8.02 0.92 15.16
C ASP A 67 7.46 -0.21 14.29
N ARG A 68 8.01 -1.42 14.45
CA ARG A 68 7.50 -2.61 13.74
C ARG A 68 6.09 -2.95 14.21
N GLU A 69 5.86 -2.98 15.53
CA GLU A 69 4.55 -3.32 16.09
C GLU A 69 3.47 -2.33 15.64
N LEU A 70 3.78 -1.03 15.67
CA LEU A 70 2.88 0.02 15.20
C LEU A 70 2.59 -0.11 13.70
N ALA A 71 3.64 -0.30 12.89
CA ALA A 71 3.48 -0.50 11.45
C ALA A 71 2.61 -1.72 11.15
N GLN A 72 2.82 -2.85 11.84
CA GLN A 72 2.03 -4.06 11.67
C GLN A 72 0.57 -3.84 12.08
N ALA A 73 0.30 -3.17 13.20
CA ALA A 73 -1.05 -2.88 13.65
C ALA A 73 -1.81 -1.99 12.65
N ASP A 74 -1.19 -0.90 12.18
CA ASP A 74 -1.79 0.02 11.20
C ASP A 74 -2.10 -0.68 9.86
N LEU A 75 -1.17 -1.52 9.41
CA LEU A 75 -1.34 -2.30 8.18
C LEU A 75 -2.42 -3.37 8.31
N GLN A 76 -2.51 -4.03 9.47
CA GLN A 76 -3.54 -5.02 9.75
C GLN A 76 -4.94 -4.38 9.77
N HIS A 77 -5.10 -3.23 10.42
CA HIS A 77 -6.36 -2.47 10.39
C HIS A 77 -6.74 -2.03 8.96
N ARG A 78 -5.76 -1.62 8.15
CA ARG A 78 -6.01 -1.29 6.73
C ARG A 78 -6.51 -2.52 5.97
N LEU A 79 -5.86 -3.68 6.16
CA LEU A 79 -6.22 -4.93 5.50
C LEU A 79 -7.67 -5.32 5.84
N GLU A 80 -8.03 -5.34 7.11
CA GLU A 80 -9.39 -5.68 7.57
C GLU A 80 -10.45 -4.74 6.97
N ARG A 81 -10.13 -3.45 6.86
CA ARG A 81 -11.03 -2.47 6.22
C ARG A 81 -11.17 -2.73 4.72
N LEU A 82 -10.09 -3.10 4.02
CA LEU A 82 -10.13 -3.44 2.59
C LEU A 82 -10.90 -4.74 2.35
N GLU A 83 -10.70 -5.76 3.19
CA GLU A 83 -11.40 -7.05 3.09
C GLU A 83 -12.90 -6.90 3.33
N ARG A 84 -13.32 -6.07 4.29
CA ARG A 84 -14.74 -5.72 4.47
C ARG A 84 -15.33 -5.02 3.25
N LYS A 85 -14.60 -4.08 2.63
CA LYS A 85 -15.08 -3.41 1.40
C LYS A 85 -15.22 -4.40 0.25
N LEU A 86 -14.24 -5.29 0.06
CA LEU A 86 -14.27 -6.32 -0.98
C LEU A 86 -15.45 -7.27 -0.79
N ALA A 87 -15.69 -7.73 0.43
CA ALA A 87 -16.84 -8.58 0.76
C ALA A 87 -18.18 -7.87 0.48
N GLY A 88 -18.30 -6.59 0.84
CA GLY A 88 -19.52 -5.81 0.57
C GLY A 88 -19.70 -5.32 -0.88
N THR A 89 -18.71 -5.55 -1.75
CA THR A 89 -18.82 -5.24 -3.20
C THR A 89 -19.20 -6.48 -4.01
N ALA A 90 -19.18 -7.68 -3.39
CA ALA A 90 -19.49 -8.95 -4.04
C ALA A 90 -20.99 -9.29 -4.07
N ASP A 91 -21.85 -8.38 -3.60
CA ASP A 91 -23.32 -8.47 -3.63
C ASP A 91 -23.94 -7.60 -4.74
#